data_AF-A0AAW7A942-F1
#
_entry.id   AF-A0AAW7A942-F1
#
_cell.length_a   1.000
_cell.length_b   1.000
_cell.length_c   1.000
_cell.angle_alpha   90.00
_cell.angle_beta   90.00
_cell.angle_gamma   90.00
#
_symmetry.space_group_name_H-M   'P 1'
#
loop_
_entity.id
_entity.type
_entity.pdbx_description
1 polymer ?
#
loop_
_entity_poly.entity_id
_entity_poly.type
_entity_poly.pdbx_seq_one_letter_code
_entity_poly.pdbx_strand_id
1 'polypeptide(L)'
;MLVKFAWRNLWRNKLRTSIMLGAMVFGLMGVVAMMGFMNGLVDSMIKNVISWQTSHLQIQQKSYLVNPELKDVIPDAEKISKVLASNREVKAISERFLADGMIASARSTRGIRINGINIDQEQNITPLSKHIVDGEWLSEEGRNPILVSSKIAERLKLRVGSKVVLTLSDVNGEVAGAAFRVRGIFKTPSTGFDDGNVYVRKADLEKVAGLSGTHEIAILLTSNNDAELKQLLAFTHSILSPESKGLLSVRPWQEIQPLLSTMMSTMDVSNQVMLVVFVLAMTLGIINIMLMSVFERTREFGVLMAVGMQKHKIRLLIVFETLFLGLSGCALGLLGSAIMLKVLSTTGLSLASMAEGLGAYGVDTLLYPRVSLAEYQMIIVAIFVASFIAALYPARQILKHRPVDAMAEKS
;
A
#
# COMPACT_ATOMS: atom_id res chain seq x y z
N MET A 1 18.06 40.35 18.24
CA MET A 1 19.34 40.64 17.52
C MET A 1 20.04 39.38 17.01
N LEU A 2 20.34 38.38 17.84
CA LEU A 2 21.08 37.16 17.44
C LEU A 2 20.46 36.40 16.26
N VAL A 3 19.13 36.29 16.24
CA VAL A 3 18.37 35.65 15.14
C VAL A 3 18.61 36.33 13.79
N LYS A 4 18.58 37.68 13.76
CA LYS A 4 18.83 38.48 12.55
C LYS A 4 20.29 38.36 12.09
N PHE A 5 21.23 38.25 13.04
CA PHE A 5 22.64 38.00 12.74
C PHE A 5 22.86 36.60 12.16
N ALA A 6 22.28 35.56 12.75
CA ALA A 6 22.36 34.20 12.25
C ALA A 6 21.86 34.06 10.80
N TRP A 7 20.71 34.68 10.48
CA TRP A 7 20.19 34.69 9.12
C TRP A 7 21.14 35.39 8.13
N ARG A 8 21.66 36.57 8.48
CA ARG A 8 22.60 37.31 7.60
C ARG A 8 23.91 36.56 7.39
N ASN A 9 24.40 35.88 8.43
CA ASN A 9 25.63 35.10 8.39
C ASN A 9 25.55 33.96 7.37
N LEU A 10 24.41 33.26 7.35
CA LEU A 10 24.17 32.13 6.46
C LEU A 10 24.30 32.52 4.98
N TRP A 11 23.90 33.74 4.63
CA TRP A 11 23.98 34.28 3.27
C TRP A 11 25.32 34.97 2.94
N ARG A 12 26.28 34.98 3.87
CA ARG A 12 27.59 35.60 3.66
C ARG A 12 28.41 34.83 2.62
N ASN A 13 28.36 33.50 2.65
CA ASN A 13 28.98 32.64 1.64
C ASN A 13 27.89 31.93 0.82
N LYS A 14 27.29 32.68 -0.12
CA LYS A 14 26.13 32.24 -0.90
C LYS A 14 26.37 30.93 -1.64
N LEU A 15 27.57 30.70 -2.18
CA LEU A 15 27.88 29.51 -2.97
C LEU A 15 27.78 28.24 -2.11
N ARG A 16 28.47 28.21 -0.96
CA ARG A 16 28.48 27.03 -0.07
C ARG A 16 27.10 26.72 0.49
N THR A 17 26.42 27.75 0.98
CA THR A 17 25.06 27.62 1.49
C THR A 17 24.12 27.12 0.41
N SER A 18 24.22 27.62 -0.83
CA SER A 18 23.37 27.18 -1.94
C SER A 18 23.64 25.74 -2.37
N ILE A 19 24.90 25.31 -2.43
CA ILE A 19 25.25 23.91 -2.75
C ILE A 19 24.58 22.95 -1.75
N MET A 20 24.59 23.32 -0.48
CA MET A 20 24.07 22.46 0.58
C MET A 20 22.56 22.50 0.72
N LEU A 21 21.95 23.67 0.52
CA LEU A 21 20.51 23.76 0.34
C LEU A 21 20.06 22.94 -0.89
N GLY A 22 20.79 23.02 -2.00
CA GLY A 22 20.52 22.21 -3.20
C GLY A 22 20.57 20.71 -2.89
N ALA A 23 21.65 20.24 -2.26
CA ALA A 23 21.77 18.83 -1.85
C ALA A 23 20.64 18.38 -0.92
N MET A 24 20.24 19.22 0.04
CA MET A 24 19.10 18.94 0.92
C MET A 24 17.77 18.86 0.16
N VAL A 25 17.53 19.80 -0.76
CA VAL A 25 16.31 19.85 -1.57
C VAL A 25 16.22 18.60 -2.45
N PHE A 26 17.27 18.29 -3.21
CA PHE A 26 17.27 17.10 -4.09
C PHE A 26 17.19 15.79 -3.30
N GLY A 27 17.92 15.68 -2.20
CA GLY A 27 17.87 14.49 -1.34
C GLY A 27 16.48 14.30 -0.73
N LEU A 28 15.87 15.38 -0.22
CA LEU A 28 14.53 15.32 0.35
C LEU A 28 13.47 15.00 -0.72
N MET A 29 13.59 15.60 -1.90
CA MET A 29 12.75 15.26 -3.05
C MET A 29 12.87 13.78 -3.40
N GLY A 30 14.07 13.22 -3.45
CA GLY A 30 14.28 11.80 -3.73
C GLY A 30 13.66 10.87 -2.69
N VAL A 31 13.83 11.17 -1.40
CA VAL A 31 13.23 10.40 -0.30
C VAL A 31 11.71 10.45 -0.37
N VAL A 32 11.13 11.64 -0.53
CA VAL A 32 9.67 11.82 -0.64
C VAL A 32 9.11 11.19 -1.91
N ALA A 33 9.85 11.24 -3.04
CA ALA A 33 9.48 10.56 -4.27
C ALA A 33 9.38 9.05 -4.05
N MET A 34 10.42 8.47 -3.44
CA MET A 34 10.50 7.03 -3.21
C MET A 34 9.44 6.57 -2.21
N MET A 35 9.22 7.29 -1.11
CA MET A 35 8.12 7.03 -0.16
C MET A 35 6.77 7.07 -0.88
N GLY A 36 6.52 8.14 -1.65
CA GLY A 36 5.28 8.30 -2.38
C GLY A 36 5.04 7.17 -3.39
N PHE A 37 6.09 6.74 -4.08
CA PHE A 37 6.06 5.63 -5.03
C PHE A 37 5.74 4.30 -4.34
N MET A 38 6.43 4.00 -3.22
CA MET A 38 6.17 2.78 -2.43
C MET A 38 4.74 2.75 -1.87
N ASN A 39 4.28 3.85 -1.29
CA ASN A 39 2.90 3.96 -0.79
C ASN A 39 1.89 3.76 -1.92
N GLY A 40 2.11 4.41 -3.08
CA GLY A 40 1.27 4.23 -4.26
C GLY A 40 1.18 2.77 -4.73
N LEU A 41 2.28 2.01 -4.67
CA LEU A 41 2.30 0.59 -5.02
C LEU A 41 1.42 -0.22 -4.07
N VAL A 42 1.66 -0.07 -2.77
CA VAL A 42 0.93 -0.78 -1.71
C VAL A 42 -0.55 -0.46 -1.76
N ASP A 43 -0.92 0.81 -1.90
CA ASP A 43 -2.32 1.20 -1.97
C ASP A 43 -3.02 0.67 -3.20
N SER A 44 -2.33 0.58 -4.33
CA SER A 44 -2.86 -0.09 -5.52
C SER A 44 -3.11 -1.57 -5.24
N MET A 45 -2.16 -2.27 -4.60
CA MET A 45 -2.32 -3.68 -4.25
C MET A 45 -3.50 -3.88 -3.30
N ILE A 46 -3.60 -3.09 -2.23
CA ILE A 46 -4.70 -3.17 -1.25
C ILE A 46 -6.05 -2.94 -1.93
N LYS A 47 -6.17 -1.86 -2.71
CA LYS A 47 -7.41 -1.57 -3.46
C LYS A 47 -7.78 -2.72 -4.38
N ASN A 48 -6.81 -3.32 -5.07
CA ASN A 48 -7.07 -4.40 -6.00
C ASN A 48 -7.44 -5.71 -5.27
N VAL A 49 -6.72 -6.08 -4.22
CA VAL A 49 -7.04 -7.27 -3.43
C VAL A 49 -8.44 -7.17 -2.81
N ILE A 50 -8.76 -6.04 -2.19
CA ILE A 50 -10.07 -5.81 -1.58
C ILE A 50 -11.17 -5.81 -2.66
N SER A 51 -10.97 -5.10 -3.77
CA SER A 51 -12.04 -4.93 -4.77
C SER A 51 -12.30 -6.18 -5.61
N TRP A 52 -11.30 -7.05 -5.79
CA TRP A 52 -11.38 -8.17 -6.73
C TRP A 52 -11.40 -9.55 -6.06
N GLN A 53 -10.76 -9.71 -4.90
CA GLN A 53 -10.51 -11.03 -4.32
C GLN A 53 -11.24 -11.20 -3.00
N THR A 54 -10.89 -10.37 -2.00
CA THR A 54 -11.25 -10.65 -0.61
C THR A 54 -12.48 -9.90 -0.13
N SER A 55 -12.84 -8.79 -0.76
CA SER A 55 -13.64 -7.74 -0.09
C SER A 55 -12.95 -7.29 1.22
N HIS A 56 -13.65 -6.58 2.11
CA HIS A 56 -13.04 -6.12 3.37
C HIS A 56 -13.05 -7.22 4.43
N LEU A 57 -14.06 -8.08 4.40
CA LEU A 57 -14.29 -9.14 5.37
C LEU A 57 -14.83 -10.40 4.69
N GLN A 58 -14.35 -11.58 5.10
CA GLN A 58 -14.91 -12.86 4.69
C GLN A 58 -15.30 -13.72 5.90
N ILE A 59 -16.38 -14.47 5.73
CA ILE A 59 -16.80 -15.52 6.66
C ILE A 59 -16.67 -16.86 5.95
N GLN A 60 -15.96 -17.79 6.56
CA GLN A 60 -15.73 -19.16 6.05
C GLN A 60 -15.74 -20.15 7.23
N GLN A 61 -15.96 -21.43 6.96
CA GLN A 61 -15.81 -22.47 7.99
C GLN A 61 -14.32 -22.73 8.27
N LYS A 62 -13.93 -22.95 9.53
CA LYS A 62 -12.52 -23.16 9.92
C LYS A 62 -11.91 -24.40 9.26
N SER A 63 -12.67 -25.48 9.11
CA SER A 63 -12.21 -26.73 8.47
C SER A 63 -11.93 -26.51 6.99
N TYR A 64 -12.80 -25.78 6.29
CA TYR A 64 -12.62 -25.39 4.88
C TYR A 64 -11.30 -24.64 4.63
N LEU A 65 -10.82 -23.86 5.61
CA LEU A 65 -9.55 -23.13 5.51
C LEU A 65 -8.32 -24.05 5.53
N VAL A 66 -8.43 -25.20 6.20
CA VAL A 66 -7.34 -26.16 6.38
C VAL A 66 -7.38 -27.21 5.26
N ASN A 67 -8.56 -27.75 5.00
CA ASN A 67 -8.82 -28.69 3.91
C ASN A 67 -10.10 -28.26 3.17
N PRO A 68 -10.00 -27.67 1.97
CA PRO A 68 -11.15 -27.20 1.19
C PRO A 68 -12.03 -28.37 0.70
N GLU A 69 -12.85 -28.94 1.57
CA GLU A 69 -13.83 -29.97 1.24
C GLU A 69 -15.19 -29.34 0.91
N LEU A 70 -15.88 -29.82 -0.12
CA LEU A 70 -17.17 -29.25 -0.55
C LEU A 70 -18.27 -29.33 0.50
N LYS A 71 -18.21 -30.30 1.42
CA LYS A 71 -19.23 -30.45 2.47
C LYS A 71 -19.14 -29.37 3.55
N ASP A 72 -18.03 -28.63 3.62
CA ASP A 72 -17.76 -27.65 4.66
C ASP A 72 -18.42 -26.30 4.33
N VAL A 73 -19.76 -26.31 4.37
CA VAL A 73 -20.61 -25.15 4.09
C VAL A 73 -20.96 -24.40 5.36
N ILE A 74 -21.16 -23.09 5.23
CA ILE A 74 -21.56 -22.18 6.30
C ILE A 74 -23.04 -22.47 6.68
N PRO A 75 -23.32 -22.88 7.93
CA PRO A 75 -24.69 -23.04 8.40
C PRO A 75 -25.42 -21.70 8.45
N ASP A 76 -26.69 -21.68 8.05
CA ASP A 76 -27.55 -20.48 8.05
C ASP A 76 -26.96 -19.26 7.31
N ALA A 77 -26.16 -19.50 6.26
CA ALA A 77 -25.47 -18.44 5.51
C ALA A 77 -26.42 -17.31 5.07
N GLU A 78 -27.59 -17.64 4.53
CA GLU A 78 -28.57 -16.65 4.08
C GLU A 78 -29.09 -15.76 5.22
N LYS A 79 -29.27 -16.33 6.41
CA LYS A 79 -29.70 -15.59 7.60
C LYS A 79 -28.59 -14.64 8.06
N ILE A 80 -27.34 -15.11 8.09
CA ILE A 80 -26.17 -14.29 8.43
C ILE A 80 -26.03 -13.13 7.45
N SER A 81 -26.09 -13.41 6.15
CA SER A 81 -26.03 -12.40 5.09
C SER A 81 -27.14 -11.34 5.23
N LYS A 82 -28.38 -11.75 5.48
CA LYS A 82 -29.51 -10.82 5.67
C LYS A 82 -29.33 -9.90 6.87
N VAL A 83 -28.85 -10.42 8.01
CA VAL A 83 -28.58 -9.61 9.20
C VAL A 83 -27.44 -8.63 8.93
N LEU A 84 -26.36 -9.07 8.30
CA LEU A 84 -25.22 -8.20 7.97
C LEU A 84 -25.58 -7.12 6.95
N ALA A 85 -26.43 -7.44 5.97
CA ALA A 85 -26.90 -6.48 4.97
C ALA A 85 -27.71 -5.32 5.57
N SER A 86 -28.28 -5.50 6.77
CA SER A 86 -29.00 -4.44 7.48
C SER A 86 -28.09 -3.42 8.19
N ASN A 87 -26.79 -3.72 8.30
CA ASN A 87 -25.83 -2.83 8.93
C ASN A 87 -25.43 -1.69 7.98
N ARG A 88 -25.51 -0.44 8.45
CA ARG A 88 -25.17 0.77 7.70
C ARG A 88 -23.74 0.78 7.14
N GLU A 89 -22.81 0.09 7.80
CA GLU A 89 -21.41 0.04 7.36
C GLU A 89 -21.22 -0.88 6.14
N VAL A 90 -22.14 -1.81 5.92
CA VAL A 90 -22.08 -2.78 4.82
C VAL A 90 -22.66 -2.17 3.55
N LYS A 91 -21.84 -2.13 2.51
CA LYS A 91 -22.22 -1.66 1.17
C LYS A 91 -22.81 -2.78 0.32
N ALA A 92 -22.20 -3.96 0.36
CA ALA A 92 -22.63 -5.11 -0.43
C ALA A 92 -22.17 -6.42 0.22
N ILE A 93 -22.91 -7.50 -0.04
CA ILE A 93 -22.59 -8.86 0.38
C ILE A 93 -22.76 -9.79 -0.83
N SER A 94 -21.87 -10.78 -0.94
CA SER A 94 -22.00 -11.85 -1.91
C SER A 94 -21.73 -13.20 -1.27
N GLU A 95 -22.66 -14.13 -1.49
CA GLU A 95 -22.51 -15.52 -1.11
C GLU A 95 -21.93 -16.33 -2.26
N ARG A 96 -20.83 -17.04 -1.98
CA ARG A 96 -20.10 -17.80 -2.99
C ARG A 96 -20.04 -19.28 -2.62
N PHE A 97 -20.28 -20.13 -3.61
CA PHE A 97 -20.02 -21.56 -3.55
C PHE A 97 -18.71 -21.82 -4.29
N LEU A 98 -17.67 -22.18 -3.55
CA LEU A 98 -16.32 -22.37 -4.08
C LEU A 98 -16.03 -23.84 -4.32
N ALA A 99 -15.40 -24.17 -5.44
CA ALA A 99 -14.88 -25.50 -5.73
C ALA A 99 -13.53 -25.39 -6.44
N ASP A 100 -12.55 -26.19 -6.02
CA ASP A 100 -11.29 -26.34 -6.75
C ASP A 100 -11.41 -27.51 -7.73
N GLY A 101 -10.90 -27.35 -8.94
CA GLY A 101 -11.08 -28.32 -10.00
C GLY A 101 -10.23 -28.06 -11.23
N MET A 102 -10.59 -28.69 -12.34
CA MET A 102 -9.91 -28.58 -13.63
C MET A 102 -10.85 -27.98 -14.67
N ILE A 103 -10.33 -27.08 -15.50
CA ILE A 103 -10.98 -26.64 -16.73
C ILE A 103 -10.23 -27.25 -17.93
N ALA A 104 -10.99 -27.91 -18.80
CA ALA A 104 -10.47 -28.52 -20.00
C ALA A 104 -11.10 -27.91 -21.26
N SER A 105 -10.25 -27.73 -22.27
CA SER A 105 -10.63 -27.42 -23.65
C SER A 105 -10.17 -28.57 -24.56
N ALA A 106 -10.49 -28.50 -25.85
CA ALA A 106 -9.96 -29.45 -26.83
C ALA A 106 -8.42 -29.43 -26.96
N ARG A 107 -7.74 -28.42 -26.40
CA ARG A 107 -6.30 -28.19 -26.61
C ARG A 107 -5.44 -28.44 -25.38
N SER A 108 -5.97 -28.16 -24.20
CA SER A 108 -5.22 -28.20 -22.93
C SER A 108 -6.17 -28.24 -21.75
N THR A 109 -5.64 -28.55 -20.57
CA THR A 109 -6.35 -28.61 -19.29
C THR A 109 -5.57 -27.87 -18.22
N ARG A 110 -6.27 -27.37 -17.20
CA ARG A 110 -5.64 -26.57 -16.15
C ARG A 110 -6.40 -26.61 -14.83
N GLY A 111 -5.67 -26.63 -13.72
CA GLY A 111 -6.23 -26.45 -12.37
C GLY A 111 -6.68 -25.02 -12.14
N ILE A 112 -7.90 -24.86 -11.60
CA ILE A 112 -8.55 -23.58 -11.37
C ILE A 112 -9.42 -23.64 -10.11
N ARG A 113 -9.72 -22.46 -9.57
CA ARG A 113 -10.80 -22.21 -8.64
C ARG A 113 -12.05 -21.79 -9.40
N ILE A 114 -13.14 -22.48 -9.15
CA ILE A 114 -14.47 -22.24 -9.72
C ILE A 114 -15.29 -21.50 -8.68
N ASN A 115 -15.65 -20.26 -9.01
CA ASN A 115 -16.44 -19.39 -8.14
C ASN A 115 -17.90 -19.43 -8.58
N GLY A 116 -18.75 -20.15 -7.83
CA GLY A 116 -20.19 -20.15 -8.00
C GLY A 116 -20.81 -18.93 -7.32
N ILE A 117 -21.33 -18.00 -8.11
CA ILE A 117 -21.80 -16.70 -7.63
C ILE A 117 -23.29 -16.47 -7.86
N ASN A 118 -23.90 -15.63 -7.05
CA ASN A 118 -25.15 -14.96 -7.39
C ASN A 118 -24.83 -13.71 -8.23
N ILE A 119 -25.45 -13.60 -9.40
CA ILE A 119 -25.08 -12.61 -10.43
C ILE A 119 -25.27 -11.17 -9.90
N ASP A 120 -26.42 -10.88 -9.28
CA ASP A 120 -26.77 -9.55 -8.81
C ASP A 120 -25.94 -9.15 -7.58
N GLN A 121 -25.74 -10.08 -6.64
CA GLN A 121 -24.91 -9.83 -5.46
C GLN A 121 -23.45 -9.56 -5.85
N GLU A 122 -22.90 -10.40 -6.72
CA GLU A 122 -21.49 -10.29 -7.11
C GLU A 122 -21.22 -9.03 -7.93
N GLN A 123 -22.17 -8.59 -8.78
CA GLN A 123 -22.04 -7.35 -9.53
C GLN A 123 -21.95 -6.10 -8.64
N ASN A 124 -22.50 -6.16 -7.43
CA ASN A 124 -22.44 -5.06 -6.46
C ASN A 124 -21.18 -5.10 -5.58
N ILE A 125 -20.50 -6.25 -5.51
CA ILE A 125 -19.32 -6.43 -4.66
C ILE A 125 -18.00 -6.30 -5.44
N THR A 126 -17.94 -6.80 -6.67
CA THR A 126 -16.75 -6.74 -7.52
C THR A 126 -16.98 -5.94 -8.79
N PRO A 127 -15.93 -5.30 -9.33
CA PRO A 127 -16.01 -4.58 -10.61
C PRO A 127 -15.93 -5.49 -11.84
N LEU A 128 -16.09 -6.82 -11.69
CA LEU A 128 -15.91 -7.81 -12.77
C LEU A 128 -16.79 -7.50 -13.99
N SER A 129 -18.06 -7.13 -13.76
CA SER A 129 -19.03 -6.80 -14.82
C SER A 129 -18.58 -5.64 -15.73
N LYS A 130 -17.75 -4.72 -15.20
CA LYS A 130 -17.23 -3.56 -15.93
C LYS A 130 -15.90 -3.82 -16.64
N HIS A 131 -15.28 -4.98 -16.41
CA HIS A 131 -13.96 -5.32 -16.92
C HIS A 131 -13.99 -6.59 -17.79
N ILE A 132 -15.11 -6.78 -18.48
CA ILE A 132 -15.25 -7.77 -19.53
C ILE A 132 -14.57 -7.21 -20.78
N VAL A 133 -13.56 -7.92 -21.28
CA VAL A 133 -12.76 -7.54 -22.44
C VAL A 133 -13.38 -8.08 -23.73
N ASP A 134 -14.05 -9.23 -23.65
CA ASP A 134 -14.74 -9.86 -24.78
C ASP A 134 -16.01 -10.57 -24.29
N GLY A 135 -17.11 -10.48 -25.04
CA GLY A 135 -18.40 -11.08 -24.70
C GLY A 135 -19.21 -10.29 -23.68
N GLU A 136 -20.00 -11.00 -22.88
CA GLU A 136 -21.00 -10.40 -21.96
C GLU A 136 -20.90 -10.94 -20.54
N TRP A 137 -21.51 -10.20 -19.59
CA TRP A 137 -21.68 -10.64 -18.20
C TRP A 137 -22.56 -11.89 -18.12
N LEU A 138 -22.49 -12.62 -17.01
CA LEU A 138 -23.38 -13.77 -16.78
C LEU A 138 -24.85 -13.31 -16.81
N SER A 139 -25.71 -14.14 -17.40
CA SER A 139 -27.16 -14.01 -17.28
C SER A 139 -27.74 -15.19 -16.55
N GLU A 140 -28.95 -15.04 -16.01
CA GLU A 140 -29.74 -16.15 -15.47
C GLU A 140 -30.15 -17.16 -16.56
N GLU A 141 -30.29 -16.71 -17.80
CA GLU A 141 -30.65 -17.57 -18.92
C GLU A 141 -29.45 -18.31 -19.57
N GLY A 142 -29.75 -19.35 -20.34
CA GLY A 142 -28.75 -20.13 -21.09
C GLY A 142 -28.17 -21.32 -20.31
N ARG A 143 -27.66 -22.32 -21.05
CA ARG A 143 -27.08 -23.55 -20.46
C ARG A 143 -25.65 -23.30 -19.98
N ASN A 144 -25.43 -23.31 -18.67
CA ASN A 144 -24.13 -23.29 -18.00
C ASN A 144 -23.13 -22.26 -18.59
N PRO A 145 -23.45 -20.95 -18.56
CA PRO A 145 -22.50 -19.93 -18.96
C PRO A 145 -21.36 -19.85 -17.94
N ILE A 146 -20.16 -19.58 -18.45
CA ILE A 146 -18.95 -19.38 -17.66
C ILE A 146 -18.27 -18.08 -18.09
N LEU A 147 -17.76 -17.34 -17.11
CA LEU A 147 -16.80 -16.28 -17.32
C LEU A 147 -15.40 -16.81 -17.05
N VAL A 148 -14.52 -16.56 -17.99
CA VAL A 148 -13.14 -17.03 -17.95
C VAL A 148 -12.23 -15.82 -17.89
N SER A 149 -11.18 -15.87 -17.08
CA SER A 149 -10.17 -14.82 -17.08
C SER A 149 -9.39 -14.78 -18.40
N SER A 150 -8.82 -13.63 -18.74
CA SER A 150 -8.07 -13.46 -19.99
C SER A 150 -6.88 -14.41 -20.08
N LYS A 151 -6.18 -14.67 -18.98
CA LYS A 151 -5.01 -15.56 -18.97
C LYS A 151 -5.38 -17.02 -19.18
N ILE A 152 -6.50 -17.50 -18.60
CA ILE A 152 -7.01 -18.84 -18.89
C ILE A 152 -7.47 -18.94 -20.35
N ALA A 153 -8.15 -17.91 -20.85
CA ALA A 153 -8.60 -17.87 -22.24
C ALA A 153 -7.42 -17.92 -23.23
N GLU A 154 -6.33 -17.20 -22.97
CA GLU A 154 -5.09 -17.27 -23.77
C GLU A 154 -4.49 -18.67 -23.76
N ARG A 155 -4.28 -19.27 -22.58
CA ARG A 155 -3.61 -20.59 -22.46
C ARG A 155 -4.41 -21.73 -23.06
N LEU A 156 -5.72 -21.73 -22.84
CA LEU A 156 -6.63 -22.73 -23.40
C LEU A 156 -7.08 -22.37 -24.83
N LYS A 157 -6.64 -21.23 -25.36
CA LYS A 157 -6.99 -20.66 -26.67
C LYS A 157 -8.51 -20.61 -26.87
N LEU A 158 -9.22 -20.11 -25.86
CA LEU A 158 -10.67 -19.94 -25.82
C LEU A 158 -11.09 -18.62 -26.44
N ARG A 159 -12.32 -18.60 -26.94
CA ARG A 159 -13.05 -17.42 -27.40
C ARG A 159 -14.46 -17.46 -26.82
N VAL A 160 -15.17 -16.34 -26.84
CA VAL A 160 -16.61 -16.32 -26.52
C VAL A 160 -17.34 -17.37 -27.38
N GLY A 161 -18.23 -18.12 -26.74
CA GLY A 161 -18.95 -19.25 -27.33
C GLY A 161 -18.20 -20.59 -27.30
N SER A 162 -16.93 -20.64 -26.86
CA SER A 162 -16.18 -21.90 -26.74
C SER A 162 -16.80 -22.82 -25.70
N LYS A 163 -16.74 -24.14 -25.96
CA LYS A 163 -17.15 -25.17 -25.00
C LYS A 163 -15.95 -25.58 -24.15
N VAL A 164 -16.13 -25.59 -22.84
CA VAL A 164 -15.15 -26.08 -21.88
C VAL A 164 -15.82 -27.10 -20.96
N VAL A 165 -15.03 -28.00 -20.38
CA VAL A 165 -15.51 -28.94 -19.37
C VAL A 165 -14.88 -28.57 -18.05
N LEU A 166 -15.72 -28.34 -17.04
CA LEU A 166 -15.27 -28.24 -15.67
C LEU A 166 -15.36 -29.61 -15.02
N THR A 167 -14.30 -30.02 -14.33
CA THR A 167 -14.22 -31.27 -13.59
C THR A 167 -13.81 -30.97 -12.15
N LEU A 168 -14.54 -31.50 -11.19
CA LEU A 168 -14.32 -31.32 -9.76
C LEU A 168 -14.67 -32.61 -9.02
N SER A 169 -14.18 -32.78 -7.79
CA SER A 169 -14.62 -33.87 -6.92
C SER A 169 -15.94 -33.45 -6.27
N ASP A 170 -16.99 -34.25 -6.39
CA ASP A 170 -18.29 -34.00 -5.77
C ASP A 170 -18.26 -34.22 -4.25
N VAL A 171 -19.40 -34.07 -3.58
CA VAL A 171 -19.52 -34.26 -2.12
C VAL A 171 -19.14 -35.68 -1.64
N ASN A 172 -19.22 -36.68 -2.53
CA ASN A 172 -18.86 -38.06 -2.23
C ASN A 172 -17.39 -38.38 -2.58
N GLY A 173 -16.66 -37.41 -3.12
CA GLY A 173 -15.29 -37.58 -3.61
C GLY A 173 -15.20 -38.20 -5.01
N GLU A 174 -16.33 -38.37 -5.70
CA GLU A 174 -16.37 -38.85 -7.07
C GLU A 174 -16.06 -37.74 -8.06
N VAL A 175 -15.47 -38.08 -9.21
CA VAL A 175 -15.16 -37.09 -10.23
C VAL A 175 -16.44 -36.71 -10.97
N ALA A 176 -16.95 -35.50 -10.70
CA ALA A 176 -18.06 -34.90 -11.42
C ALA A 176 -17.56 -33.90 -12.46
N GLY A 177 -18.27 -33.81 -13.58
CA GLY A 177 -17.95 -32.82 -14.58
C GLY A 177 -19.14 -32.42 -15.43
N ALA A 178 -19.13 -31.17 -15.88
CA ALA A 178 -20.16 -30.64 -16.75
C ALA A 178 -19.56 -29.71 -17.82
N ALA A 179 -20.25 -29.65 -18.94
CA ALA A 179 -19.89 -28.73 -20.01
C ALA A 179 -20.45 -27.32 -19.70
N PHE A 180 -19.59 -26.34 -19.86
CA PHE A 180 -19.89 -24.92 -19.78
C PHE A 180 -19.57 -24.24 -21.10
N ARG A 181 -20.21 -23.09 -21.35
CA ARG A 181 -19.98 -22.29 -22.54
C ARG A 181 -19.50 -20.90 -22.16
N VAL A 182 -18.36 -20.50 -22.71
CA VAL A 182 -17.74 -19.20 -22.43
C VAL A 182 -18.69 -18.10 -22.90
N ARG A 183 -19.17 -17.29 -21.96
CA ARG A 183 -20.04 -16.15 -22.27
C ARG A 183 -19.26 -14.84 -22.36
N GLY A 184 -18.25 -14.71 -21.52
CA GLY A 184 -17.42 -13.52 -21.45
C GLY A 184 -16.03 -13.84 -20.94
N ILE A 185 -15.09 -12.96 -21.29
CA ILE A 185 -13.71 -12.99 -20.86
C ILE A 185 -13.43 -11.73 -20.06
N PHE A 186 -13.06 -11.86 -18.80
CA PHE A 186 -12.73 -10.72 -17.93
C PHE A 186 -11.22 -10.60 -17.74
N LYS A 187 -10.76 -9.40 -17.36
CA LYS A 187 -9.36 -9.16 -17.02
C LYS A 187 -9.28 -8.40 -15.70
N THR A 188 -8.45 -8.87 -14.79
CA THR A 188 -8.17 -8.16 -13.54
C THR A 188 -6.78 -7.52 -13.59
N PRO A 189 -6.46 -6.60 -12.67
CA PRO A 189 -5.10 -6.09 -12.50
C PRO A 189 -4.11 -7.17 -12.04
N SER A 190 -4.59 -8.30 -11.51
CA SER A 190 -3.74 -9.38 -11.03
C SER A 190 -3.64 -10.51 -12.06
N THR A 191 -2.49 -10.63 -12.71
CA THR A 191 -2.23 -11.72 -13.65
C THR A 191 -2.22 -13.07 -12.95
N GLY A 192 -1.77 -13.13 -11.69
CA GLY A 192 -1.83 -14.33 -10.86
C GLY A 192 -3.26 -14.76 -10.54
N PHE A 193 -4.16 -13.82 -10.26
CA PHE A 193 -5.58 -14.11 -10.07
C PHE A 193 -6.24 -14.59 -11.36
N ASP A 194 -5.95 -13.92 -12.48
CA ASP A 194 -6.41 -14.32 -13.81
C ASP A 194 -5.86 -15.67 -14.23
N ASP A 195 -4.79 -16.18 -13.60
CA ASP A 195 -4.18 -17.45 -13.99
C ASP A 195 -4.92 -18.69 -13.49
N GLY A 196 -5.92 -18.52 -12.61
CA GLY A 196 -6.54 -19.63 -11.91
C GLY A 196 -8.00 -19.47 -11.53
N ASN A 197 -8.70 -18.38 -11.90
CA ASN A 197 -10.08 -18.15 -11.47
C ASN A 197 -11.07 -18.09 -12.63
N VAL A 198 -12.22 -18.75 -12.45
CA VAL A 198 -13.40 -18.64 -13.33
C VAL A 198 -14.64 -18.39 -12.49
N TYR A 199 -15.69 -17.85 -13.13
CA TYR A 199 -16.97 -17.59 -12.49
C TYR A 199 -18.10 -18.27 -13.23
N VAL A 200 -18.99 -18.91 -12.48
CA VAL A 200 -20.20 -19.58 -12.97
C VAL A 200 -21.36 -19.22 -12.06
N ARG A 201 -22.59 -19.51 -12.49
CA ARG A 201 -23.74 -19.37 -11.58
C ARG A 201 -23.63 -20.38 -10.43
N LYS A 202 -23.91 -19.91 -9.22
CA LYS A 202 -23.96 -20.75 -8.01
C LYS A 202 -24.83 -22.00 -8.24
N ALA A 203 -26.05 -21.82 -8.76
CA ALA A 203 -26.98 -22.91 -9.02
C ALA A 203 -26.47 -23.95 -10.04
N ASP A 204 -25.62 -23.57 -10.99
CA ASP A 204 -25.05 -24.54 -11.94
C ASP A 204 -23.91 -25.33 -11.29
N LEU A 205 -23.09 -24.68 -10.47
CA LEU A 205 -21.99 -25.35 -9.76
C LEU A 205 -22.49 -26.31 -8.69
N GLU A 206 -23.52 -25.93 -7.93
CA GLU A 206 -24.16 -26.79 -6.92
C GLU A 206 -24.72 -28.08 -7.54
N LYS A 207 -25.30 -28.00 -8.75
CA LYS A 207 -25.78 -29.17 -9.50
C LYS A 207 -24.65 -30.14 -9.87
N VAL A 208 -23.47 -29.61 -10.22
CA VAL A 208 -22.29 -30.44 -10.55
C VAL A 208 -21.69 -31.05 -9.29
N ALA A 209 -21.65 -30.27 -8.20
CA ALA A 209 -21.12 -30.69 -6.91
C ALA A 209 -22.01 -31.69 -6.17
N GLY A 210 -23.30 -31.78 -6.52
CA GLY A 210 -24.28 -32.60 -5.81
C GLY A 210 -24.62 -32.06 -4.41
N LEU A 211 -24.30 -30.79 -4.14
CA LEU A 211 -24.49 -30.15 -2.85
C LEU A 211 -24.84 -28.67 -3.05
N SER A 212 -25.82 -28.19 -2.30
CA SER A 212 -26.14 -26.76 -2.20
C SER A 212 -25.60 -26.19 -0.90
N GLY A 213 -25.09 -24.96 -0.94
CA GLY A 213 -24.56 -24.30 0.25
C GLY A 213 -23.78 -23.03 -0.05
N THR A 214 -23.09 -22.51 0.95
CA THR A 214 -22.24 -21.32 0.82
C THR A 214 -20.92 -21.60 1.53
N HIS A 215 -19.81 -21.48 0.81
CA HIS A 215 -18.47 -21.69 1.35
C HIS A 215 -17.87 -20.38 1.87
N GLU A 216 -18.25 -19.26 1.25
CA GLU A 216 -17.71 -17.95 1.55
C GLU A 216 -18.83 -16.89 1.51
N ILE A 217 -18.89 -16.06 2.55
CA ILE A 217 -19.65 -14.81 2.54
C ILE A 217 -18.65 -13.67 2.48
N ALA A 218 -18.60 -12.98 1.34
CA ALA A 218 -17.74 -11.81 1.14
C ALA A 218 -18.54 -10.53 1.43
N ILE A 219 -17.92 -9.59 2.17
CA ILE A 219 -18.59 -8.38 2.65
C ILE A 219 -17.74 -7.16 2.31
N LEU A 220 -18.35 -6.21 1.61
CA LEU A 220 -17.75 -4.94 1.21
C LEU A 220 -18.28 -3.82 2.10
N LEU A 221 -17.38 -3.07 2.72
CA LEU A 221 -17.70 -1.89 3.52
C LEU A 221 -17.96 -0.66 2.65
N THR A 222 -18.70 0.29 3.20
CA THR A 222 -18.96 1.61 2.57
C THR A 222 -17.72 2.48 2.54
N SER A 223 -16.90 2.41 3.59
CA SER A 223 -15.63 3.13 3.71
C SER A 223 -14.50 2.14 4.01
N ASN A 224 -13.31 2.43 3.48
CA ASN A 224 -12.11 1.66 3.76
C ASN A 224 -11.43 2.20 5.03
N ASN A 225 -12.15 2.17 6.16
CA ASN A 225 -11.72 2.68 7.45
C ASN A 225 -11.53 1.52 8.44
N ASP A 226 -10.34 1.43 9.03
CA ASP A 226 -9.99 0.39 10.01
C ASP A 226 -10.92 0.41 11.24
N ALA A 227 -11.44 1.57 11.64
CA ALA A 227 -12.39 1.66 12.75
C ALA A 227 -13.71 0.97 12.43
N GLU A 228 -14.26 1.20 11.22
CA GLU A 228 -15.48 0.55 10.74
C GLU A 228 -15.26 -0.95 10.53
N LEU A 229 -14.10 -1.35 10.01
CA LEU A 229 -13.74 -2.76 9.89
C LEU A 229 -13.72 -3.47 11.26
N LYS A 230 -13.11 -2.85 12.28
CA LYS A 230 -13.10 -3.39 13.65
C LYS A 230 -14.49 -3.45 14.27
N GLN A 231 -15.33 -2.45 14.01
CA GLN A 231 -16.71 -2.42 14.47
C GLN A 231 -17.56 -3.52 13.82
N LEU A 232 -17.46 -3.69 12.51
CA LEU A 232 -18.13 -4.76 11.79
C LEU A 232 -17.64 -6.15 12.22
N LEU A 233 -16.34 -6.32 12.47
CA LEU A 233 -15.79 -7.56 13.02
C LEU A 233 -16.44 -7.92 14.36
N ALA A 234 -16.50 -6.96 15.29
CA ALA A 234 -17.13 -7.16 16.60
C ALA A 234 -18.64 -7.46 16.46
N PHE A 235 -19.34 -6.73 15.58
CA PHE A 235 -20.75 -6.96 15.29
C PHE A 235 -20.98 -8.36 14.70
N THR A 236 -20.17 -8.77 13.73
CA THR A 236 -20.26 -10.09 13.08
C THR A 236 -20.08 -11.19 14.12
N HIS A 237 -19.08 -11.08 15.01
CA HIS A 237 -18.94 -12.02 16.11
C HIS A 237 -20.12 -12.00 17.09
N SER A 238 -20.80 -10.87 17.29
CA SER A 238 -21.94 -10.79 18.20
C SER A 238 -23.19 -11.51 17.68
N ILE A 239 -23.40 -11.52 16.36
CA ILE A 239 -24.59 -12.13 15.73
C ILE A 239 -24.43 -13.65 15.50
N LEU A 240 -23.21 -14.17 15.53
CA LEU A 240 -22.94 -15.61 15.41
C LEU A 240 -23.42 -16.34 16.66
N SER A 241 -24.15 -17.45 16.46
CA SER A 241 -24.55 -18.35 17.54
C SER A 241 -23.31 -18.94 18.25
N PRO A 242 -23.44 -19.40 19.51
CA PRO A 242 -22.32 -20.03 20.23
C PRO A 242 -21.68 -21.20 19.44
N GLU A 243 -22.50 -22.00 18.76
CA GLU A 243 -22.05 -23.10 17.90
C GLU A 243 -21.31 -22.57 16.67
N SER A 244 -21.86 -21.55 16.00
CA SER A 244 -21.24 -20.92 14.83
C SER A 244 -19.92 -20.20 15.16
N LYS A 245 -19.73 -19.67 16.38
CA LYS A 245 -18.45 -19.07 16.82
C LYS A 245 -17.31 -20.09 16.87
N GLY A 246 -17.64 -21.33 17.23
CA GLY A 246 -16.68 -22.44 17.23
C GLY A 246 -16.31 -22.86 15.81
N LEU A 247 -17.29 -22.89 14.90
CA LEU A 247 -17.17 -23.45 13.54
C LEU A 247 -16.68 -22.44 12.49
N LEU A 248 -17.13 -21.20 12.56
CA LEU A 248 -16.86 -20.17 11.56
C LEU A 248 -15.66 -19.31 11.94
N SER A 249 -14.92 -18.90 10.93
CA SER A 249 -13.84 -17.93 10.99
C SER A 249 -14.28 -16.67 10.27
N VAL A 250 -14.21 -15.54 10.97
CA VAL A 250 -14.52 -14.21 10.43
C VAL A 250 -13.18 -13.51 10.28
N ARG A 251 -12.72 -13.35 9.03
CA ARG A 251 -11.36 -12.87 8.73
C ARG A 251 -11.41 -11.56 7.95
N PRO A 252 -10.73 -10.51 8.42
CA PRO A 252 -10.51 -9.32 7.60
C PRO A 252 -9.50 -9.62 6.49
N TRP A 253 -9.46 -8.77 5.47
CA TRP A 253 -8.57 -8.95 4.31
C TRP A 253 -7.09 -9.11 4.69
N GLN A 254 -6.63 -8.51 5.79
CA GLN A 254 -5.26 -8.64 6.28
C GLN A 254 -4.91 -10.08 6.69
N GLU A 255 -5.86 -10.82 7.26
CA GLU A 255 -5.68 -12.23 7.65
C GLU A 255 -5.82 -13.18 6.47
N ILE A 256 -6.63 -12.80 5.46
CA ILE A 256 -6.80 -13.57 4.23
C ILE A 256 -5.56 -13.43 3.34
N GLN A 257 -4.93 -12.26 3.34
CA GLN A 257 -3.74 -11.93 2.55
C GLN A 257 -2.57 -11.51 3.46
N PRO A 258 -2.04 -12.44 4.29
CA PRO A 258 -1.00 -12.13 5.26
C PRO A 258 0.32 -11.70 4.59
N LEU A 259 0.58 -12.18 3.37
CA LEU A 259 1.73 -11.74 2.58
C LEU A 259 1.64 -10.25 2.25
N LEU A 260 0.46 -9.75 1.87
CA LEU A 260 0.28 -8.33 1.61
C LEU A 260 0.39 -7.51 2.89
N SER A 261 -0.22 -7.98 3.99
CA SER A 261 -0.11 -7.30 5.29
C SER A 261 1.34 -7.20 5.79
N THR A 262 2.14 -8.24 5.59
CA THR A 262 3.57 -8.23 5.98
C THR A 262 4.41 -7.38 5.04
N MET A 263 4.10 -7.35 3.74
CA MET A 263 4.71 -6.42 2.79
C MET A 263 4.48 -4.96 3.21
N MET A 264 3.27 -4.60 3.64
CA MET A 264 2.96 -3.25 4.15
C MET A 264 3.86 -2.88 5.33
N SER A 265 3.87 -3.71 6.38
CA SER A 265 4.69 -3.43 7.55
C SER A 265 6.19 -3.36 7.22
N THR A 266 6.65 -4.17 6.26
CA THR A 266 8.04 -4.17 5.81
C THR A 266 8.37 -2.88 5.03
N MET A 267 7.46 -2.39 4.19
CA MET A 267 7.64 -1.14 3.46
C MET A 267 7.61 0.07 4.39
N ASP A 268 6.74 0.10 5.41
CA ASP A 268 6.74 1.16 6.42
C ASP A 268 8.09 1.25 7.14
N VAL A 269 8.64 0.09 7.55
CA VAL A 269 9.98 0.02 8.15
C VAL A 269 11.05 0.46 7.14
N SER A 270 10.96 0.04 5.87
CA SER A 270 11.90 0.44 4.82
C SER A 270 11.91 1.96 4.59
N ASN A 271 10.73 2.59 4.55
CA ASN A 271 10.57 4.04 4.46
C ASN A 271 11.22 4.76 5.65
N GLN A 272 11.04 4.24 6.87
CA GLN A 272 11.68 4.79 8.07
C GLN A 272 13.21 4.65 8.02
N VAL A 273 13.73 3.50 7.58
CA VAL A 273 15.17 3.29 7.43
C VAL A 273 15.76 4.26 6.40
N MET A 274 15.11 4.44 5.25
CA MET A 274 15.52 5.39 4.23
C MET A 274 15.55 6.82 4.79
N LEU A 275 14.55 7.22 5.57
CA LEU A 275 14.51 8.53 6.22
C LEU A 275 15.68 8.69 7.19
N VAL A 276 15.97 7.69 8.02
CA VAL A 276 17.09 7.72 8.97
C VAL A 276 18.42 7.87 8.24
N VAL A 277 18.66 7.10 7.17
CA VAL A 277 19.88 7.20 6.36
C VAL A 277 20.01 8.59 5.75
N PHE A 278 18.93 9.14 5.18
CA PHE A 278 18.92 10.48 4.63
C PHE A 278 19.24 11.54 5.70
N VAL A 279 18.59 11.46 6.86
CA VAL A 279 18.78 12.39 7.97
C VAL A 279 20.22 12.32 8.50
N LEU A 280 20.82 11.13 8.59
CA LEU A 280 22.23 10.97 8.97
C LEU A 280 23.17 11.63 7.94
N ALA A 281 22.98 11.35 6.65
CA ALA A 281 23.78 11.94 5.59
C ALA A 281 23.66 13.48 5.58
N MET A 282 22.43 14.00 5.75
CA MET A 282 22.15 15.42 5.87
C MET A 282 22.85 16.03 7.10
N THR A 283 22.77 15.38 8.26
CA THR A 283 23.39 15.82 9.51
C THR A 283 24.91 15.97 9.35
N LEU A 284 25.57 14.98 8.75
CA LEU A 284 27.01 15.02 8.48
C LEU A 284 27.37 16.15 7.51
N GLY A 285 26.56 16.36 6.46
CA GLY A 285 26.71 17.48 5.55
C GLY A 285 26.64 18.83 6.28
N ILE A 286 25.63 19.01 7.13
CA ILE A 286 25.46 20.21 7.96
C ILE A 286 26.68 20.43 8.86
N ILE A 287 27.12 19.39 9.58
CA ILE A 287 28.28 19.47 10.48
C ILE A 287 29.51 19.96 9.72
N ASN A 288 29.81 19.39 8.55
CA ASN A 288 31.00 19.74 7.76
C ASN A 288 31.02 21.22 7.36
N ILE A 289 29.88 21.75 6.91
CA ILE A 289 29.76 23.17 6.54
C ILE A 289 29.89 24.06 7.76
N MET A 290 29.20 23.70 8.84
CA MET A 290 29.17 24.53 10.04
C MET A 290 30.53 24.57 10.72
N LEU A 291 31.29 23.46 10.69
CA LEU A 291 32.69 23.46 11.12
C LEU A 291 33.54 24.41 10.29
N MET A 292 33.42 24.34 8.96
CA MET A 292 34.19 25.21 8.08
C MET A 292 33.79 26.69 8.25
N SER A 293 32.50 26.99 8.38
CA SER A 293 31.99 28.35 8.67
C SER A 293 32.50 28.87 10.02
N VAL A 294 32.57 27.99 11.03
CA VAL A 294 33.12 28.33 12.34
C VAL A 294 34.62 28.62 12.26
N PHE A 295 35.40 27.80 11.55
CA PHE A 295 36.84 27.98 11.41
C PHE A 295 37.21 29.24 10.63
N GLU A 296 36.48 29.56 9.56
CA GLU A 296 36.65 30.82 8.81
C GLU A 296 36.34 32.07 9.66
N ARG A 297 35.64 31.91 10.79
CA ARG A 297 35.12 33.00 11.63
C ARG A 297 35.68 33.02 13.05
N THR A 298 36.72 32.23 13.32
CA THR A 298 37.39 32.18 14.63
C THR A 298 37.85 33.55 15.10
N ARG A 299 38.49 34.34 14.22
CA ARG A 299 38.95 35.70 14.52
C ARG A 299 37.80 36.66 14.84
N GLU A 300 36.69 36.57 14.10
CA GLU A 300 35.48 37.38 14.35
C GLU A 300 34.88 37.07 15.73
N PHE A 301 34.78 35.78 16.07
CA PHE A 301 34.32 35.35 17.38
C PHE A 301 35.29 35.79 18.50
N GLY A 302 36.60 35.77 18.24
CA GLY A 302 37.63 36.29 19.14
C GLY A 302 37.44 37.77 19.48
N VAL A 303 37.21 38.61 18.46
CA VAL A 303 36.94 40.05 18.65
C VAL A 303 35.64 40.27 19.42
N LEU A 304 34.57 39.55 19.09
CA LEU A 304 33.29 39.66 19.81
C LEU A 304 33.44 39.29 21.29
N MET A 305 34.22 38.25 21.61
CA MET A 305 34.51 37.89 23.00
C MET A 305 35.34 38.96 23.71
N ALA A 306 36.32 39.57 23.03
CA ALA A 306 37.14 40.66 23.60
C ALA A 306 36.32 41.92 23.91
N VAL A 307 35.29 42.22 23.11
CA VAL A 307 34.34 43.32 23.34
C VAL A 307 33.28 42.98 24.42
N GLY A 308 33.31 41.76 24.98
CA GLY A 308 32.48 41.37 26.12
C GLY A 308 31.31 40.44 25.79
N MET A 309 31.22 39.89 24.56
CA MET A 309 30.18 38.92 24.21
C MET A 309 30.43 37.58 24.93
N GLN A 310 29.45 37.14 25.73
CA GLN A 310 29.53 35.87 26.46
C GLN A 310 29.55 34.66 25.51
N LYS A 311 30.37 33.65 25.82
CA LYS A 311 30.54 32.42 25.02
C LYS A 311 29.22 31.70 24.71
N HIS A 312 28.24 31.74 25.61
CA HIS A 312 26.93 31.13 25.36
C HIS A 312 26.14 31.83 24.24
N LYS A 313 26.30 33.14 24.05
CA LYS A 313 25.63 33.88 22.97
C LYS A 313 26.19 33.50 21.60
N ILE A 314 27.49 33.17 21.53
CA ILE A 314 28.14 32.65 20.31
C ILE A 314 27.63 31.24 19.99
N ARG A 315 27.52 30.37 21.00
CA ARG A 315 26.89 29.04 20.83
C ARG A 315 25.46 29.15 20.29
N LEU A 316 24.65 30.01 20.90
CA LEU A 316 23.27 30.23 20.49
C LEU A 316 23.18 30.77 19.05
N LEU A 317 24.10 31.67 18.66
CA LEU A 317 24.19 32.19 17.30
C LEU A 317 24.39 31.06 16.28
N ILE A 318 25.30 30.13 16.56
CA ILE A 318 25.61 28.99 15.68
C ILE A 318 24.44 28.02 15.63
N VAL A 319 23.80 27.74 16.77
CA VAL A 319 22.59 26.91 16.81
C VAL A 319 21.50 27.52 15.94
N PHE A 320 21.26 28.82 16.02
CA PHE A 320 20.30 29.49 15.14
C PHE A 320 20.72 29.45 13.66
N GLU A 321 22.02 29.61 13.35
CA GLU A 321 22.52 29.55 11.97
C GLU A 321 22.28 28.16 11.36
N THR A 322 22.60 27.10 12.10
CA THR A 322 22.36 25.72 11.69
C THR A 322 20.87 25.40 11.57
N LEU A 323 20.05 25.84 12.52
CA LEU A 323 18.60 25.64 12.48
C LEU A 323 17.99 26.34 11.27
N PHE A 324 18.41 27.58 10.96
CA PHE A 324 17.94 28.27 9.77
C PHE A 324 18.34 27.58 8.48
N LEU A 325 19.56 27.01 8.41
CA LEU A 325 20.00 26.23 7.27
C LEU A 325 19.10 25.00 7.06
N GLY A 326 18.91 24.21 8.12
CA GLY A 326 18.11 23.00 8.08
C GLY A 326 16.64 23.26 7.78
N LEU A 327 16.03 24.27 8.42
CA LEU A 327 14.64 24.66 8.18
C LEU A 327 14.43 25.22 6.77
N SER A 328 15.38 26.00 6.24
CA SER A 328 15.28 26.52 4.87
C SER A 328 15.39 25.39 3.84
N GLY A 329 16.34 24.45 4.04
CA GLY A 329 16.49 23.26 3.21
C GLY A 329 15.25 22.37 3.26
N CYS A 330 14.70 22.16 4.47
CA CYS A 330 13.45 21.43 4.67
C CYS A 330 12.29 22.11 3.94
N ALA A 331 12.05 23.41 4.17
CA ALA A 331 10.96 24.13 3.54
C ALA A 331 11.04 24.09 2.01
N LEU A 332 12.23 24.32 1.43
CA LEU A 332 12.43 24.26 -0.01
C LEU A 332 12.29 22.83 -0.55
N GLY A 333 12.80 21.82 0.16
CA GLY A 333 12.68 20.42 -0.23
C GLY A 333 11.23 19.92 -0.17
N LEU A 334 10.47 20.38 0.83
CA LEU A 334 9.05 20.07 0.97
C LEU A 334 8.23 20.72 -0.12
N LEU A 335 8.50 21.99 -0.44
CA LEU A 335 7.86 22.66 -1.57
C LEU A 335 8.19 21.96 -2.90
N GLY A 336 9.46 21.65 -3.14
CA GLY A 336 9.90 20.94 -4.34
C GLY A 336 9.26 19.55 -4.47
N SER A 337 9.23 18.79 -3.38
CA SER A 337 8.62 17.45 -3.35
C SER A 337 7.09 17.49 -3.48
N ALA A 338 6.41 18.48 -2.87
CA ALA A 338 4.98 18.66 -3.01
C ALA A 338 4.59 19.02 -4.45
N ILE A 339 5.36 19.90 -5.11
CA ILE A 339 5.15 20.23 -6.53
C ILE A 339 5.35 18.98 -7.39
N MET A 340 6.46 18.26 -7.18
CA MET A 340 6.78 17.04 -7.92
C MET A 340 5.71 15.96 -7.74
N LEU A 341 5.27 15.70 -6.50
CA LEU A 341 4.20 14.74 -6.22
C LEU A 341 2.87 15.19 -6.81
N LYS A 342 2.53 16.50 -6.77
CA LYS A 342 1.32 16.99 -7.40
C LYS A 342 1.32 16.70 -8.90
N VAL A 343 2.43 16.96 -9.60
CA VAL A 343 2.59 16.62 -11.02
C VAL A 343 2.41 15.11 -11.22
N LEU A 344 3.18 14.28 -10.51
CA LEU A 344 3.15 12.81 -10.63
C LEU A 344 1.78 12.21 -10.29
N SER A 345 1.08 12.75 -9.29
CA SER A 345 -0.25 12.31 -8.88
C SER A 345 -1.34 12.66 -9.89
N THR A 346 -1.14 13.71 -10.71
CA THR A 346 -2.09 14.09 -11.77
C THR A 346 -1.80 13.39 -13.09
N THR A 347 -0.53 13.22 -13.46
CA THR A 347 -0.15 12.54 -14.70
C THR A 347 -0.28 11.03 -14.59
N GLY A 348 -0.14 10.50 -13.36
CA GLY A 348 0.12 9.09 -13.12
C GLY A 348 1.52 8.69 -13.59
N LEU A 349 2.09 7.66 -12.96
CA LEU A 349 3.28 6.98 -13.44
C LEU A 349 2.84 5.74 -14.21
N SER A 350 3.04 5.78 -15.53
CA SER A 350 2.82 4.60 -16.37
C SER A 350 3.95 3.60 -16.17
N LEU A 351 3.60 2.45 -15.63
CA LEU A 351 4.45 1.29 -15.44
C LEU A 351 4.13 0.21 -16.48
N ALA A 352 3.62 0.60 -17.65
CA ALA A 352 3.20 -0.32 -18.71
C ALA A 352 4.34 -1.28 -19.13
N SER A 353 5.59 -0.83 -19.12
CA SER A 353 6.77 -1.67 -19.40
C SER A 353 7.02 -2.76 -18.36
N MET A 354 6.50 -2.60 -17.15
CA MET A 354 6.61 -3.55 -16.04
C MET A 354 5.29 -4.29 -15.76
N ALA A 355 4.29 -4.14 -16.64
CA ALA A 355 2.93 -4.62 -16.41
C ALA A 355 2.84 -6.12 -16.12
N GLU A 356 3.66 -6.95 -16.76
CA GLU A 356 3.61 -8.40 -16.54
C GLU A 356 4.14 -8.79 -15.15
N GLY A 357 5.27 -8.19 -14.72
CA GLY A 357 5.85 -8.42 -13.40
C GLY A 357 5.01 -7.80 -12.27
N LEU A 358 4.52 -6.57 -12.46
CA LEU A 358 3.68 -5.88 -11.50
C LEU A 358 2.28 -6.48 -11.39
N GLY A 359 1.73 -6.97 -12.51
CA GLY A 359 0.47 -7.70 -12.54
C GLY A 359 0.51 -8.98 -11.72
N ALA A 360 1.67 -9.65 -11.58
CA ALA A 360 1.80 -10.82 -10.71
C ALA A 360 1.50 -10.48 -9.24
N TYR A 361 1.77 -9.24 -8.84
CA TYR A 361 1.48 -8.70 -7.51
C TYR A 361 0.17 -7.90 -7.45
N GLY A 362 -0.63 -7.89 -8.51
CA GLY A 362 -1.91 -7.17 -8.55
C GLY A 362 -1.77 -5.65 -8.54
N VAL A 363 -0.66 -5.12 -9.05
CA VAL A 363 -0.43 -3.68 -9.19
C VAL A 363 -0.94 -3.22 -10.55
N ASP A 364 -1.66 -2.09 -10.57
CA ASP A 364 -2.12 -1.50 -11.83
C ASP A 364 -0.96 -0.86 -12.60
N THR A 365 -1.13 -0.74 -13.92
CA THR A 365 -0.16 -0.11 -14.82
C THR A 365 -0.05 1.40 -14.63
N LEU A 366 -1.02 2.04 -13.96
CA LEU A 366 -1.02 3.45 -13.63
C LEU A 366 -0.94 3.64 -12.11
N LEU A 367 0.20 4.16 -11.66
CA LEU A 367 0.46 4.37 -10.25
C LEU A 367 0.35 5.85 -9.88
N TYR A 368 -0.27 6.11 -8.73
CA TYR A 368 -0.45 7.45 -8.19
C TYR A 368 0.33 7.56 -6.87
N PRO A 369 1.51 8.19 -6.88
CA PRO A 369 2.28 8.37 -5.66
C PRO A 369 1.52 9.22 -4.65
N ARG A 370 1.52 8.79 -3.38
CA ARG A 370 0.91 9.59 -2.30
C ARG A 370 1.76 9.55 -1.03
N VAL A 371 1.84 10.69 -0.38
CA VAL A 371 2.50 10.84 0.93
C VAL A 371 1.50 11.50 1.85
N SER A 372 1.30 10.89 3.01
CA SER A 372 0.38 11.34 4.04
C SER A 372 0.91 12.58 4.75
N LEU A 373 -0.01 13.36 5.34
CA LEU A 373 0.38 14.52 6.14
C LEU A 373 1.25 14.12 7.36
N ALA A 374 1.01 12.94 7.92
CA ALA A 374 1.77 12.40 9.04
C ALA A 374 3.24 12.14 8.67
N GLU A 375 3.51 11.58 7.48
CA GLU A 375 4.87 11.37 6.98
C GLU A 375 5.60 12.69 6.77
N TYR A 376 4.93 13.71 6.22
CA TYR A 376 5.49 15.05 6.12
C TYR A 376 5.85 15.65 7.48
N GLN A 377 4.98 15.50 8.48
CA GLN A 377 5.25 15.94 9.84
C GLN A 377 6.46 15.21 10.44
N MET A 378 6.56 13.89 10.24
CA MET A 378 7.69 13.08 10.70
C MET A 378 9.01 13.55 10.08
N ILE A 379 9.02 13.86 8.78
CA ILE A 379 10.18 14.42 8.08
C ILE A 379 10.59 15.77 8.68
N ILE A 380 9.64 16.68 8.91
CA ILE A 380 9.92 18.01 9.49
C ILE A 380 10.56 17.87 10.87
N VAL A 381 9.98 17.04 11.73
CA VAL A 381 10.48 16.78 13.08
C VAL A 381 11.88 16.17 13.02
N ALA A 382 12.08 15.17 12.16
CA ALA A 382 13.38 14.51 12.00
C ALA A 382 14.47 15.49 11.56
N ILE A 383 14.19 16.35 10.57
CA ILE A 383 15.14 17.35 10.09
C ILE A 383 15.42 18.42 11.15
N PHE A 384 14.40 18.86 11.90
CA PHE A 384 14.58 19.82 12.99
C PHE A 384 15.50 19.26 14.07
N VAL A 385 15.24 18.04 14.54
CA VAL A 385 16.07 17.34 15.54
C VAL A 385 17.49 17.14 15.03
N ALA A 386 17.65 16.70 13.79
CA ALA A 386 18.94 16.51 13.14
C ALA A 386 19.75 17.81 13.03
N SER A 387 19.10 18.91 12.63
CA SER A 387 19.74 20.22 12.53
C SER A 387 20.18 20.74 13.91
N PHE A 388 19.37 20.50 14.93
CA PHE A 388 19.72 20.83 16.31
C PHE A 388 20.95 20.03 16.78
N ILE A 389 20.96 18.71 16.56
CA ILE A 389 22.08 17.82 16.92
C ILE A 389 23.35 18.23 16.15
N ALA A 390 23.24 18.48 14.85
CA ALA A 390 24.34 18.92 14.00
C ALA A 390 25.00 20.20 14.52
N ALA A 391 24.22 21.12 15.11
CA ALA A 391 24.74 22.37 15.65
C ALA A 391 25.56 22.20 16.93
N LEU A 392 25.30 21.16 17.72
CA LEU A 392 25.95 20.97 19.02
C LEU A 392 27.45 20.72 18.90
N TYR A 393 27.88 20.01 17.85
CA TYR A 393 29.29 19.66 17.66
C TYR A 393 30.16 20.90 17.33
N PRO A 394 29.87 21.70 16.27
CA PRO A 394 30.61 22.94 16.00
C PRO A 394 30.53 23.96 17.13
N ALA A 395 29.36 24.09 17.78
CA ALA A 395 29.19 25.01 18.91
C ALA A 395 30.06 24.65 20.13
N ARG A 396 30.34 23.35 20.35
CA ARG A 396 31.27 22.90 21.39
C ARG A 396 32.74 23.14 20.99
N GLN A 397 33.08 22.97 19.71
CA GLN A 397 34.46 23.11 19.23
C GLN A 397 35.03 24.52 19.47
N ILE A 398 34.22 25.58 19.33
CA ILE A 398 34.65 26.97 19.63
C ILE A 398 35.09 27.16 21.08
N LEU A 399 34.54 26.42 22.03
CA LEU A 399 34.90 26.59 23.44
C LEU A 399 36.33 26.13 23.76
N LYS A 400 36.93 25.30 22.89
CA LYS A 400 38.28 24.77 23.07
C LYS A 400 39.37 25.73 22.61
N HIS A 401 39.08 26.64 21.69
CA HIS A 401 40.05 27.62 21.23
C HIS A 401 40.07 28.83 22.18
N ARG A 402 41.23 29.11 22.80
CA ARG A 402 41.39 30.29 23.64
C ARG A 402 41.34 31.53 22.75
N PRO A 403 40.74 32.64 23.20
CA PRO A 403 40.65 33.89 22.41
C PRO A 403 42.02 34.42 21.95
N VAL A 404 43.07 34.13 22.71
CA VAL A 404 44.46 34.54 22.42
C VAL A 404 45.03 33.76 21.23
N ASP A 405 44.76 32.46 21.13
CA ASP A 405 45.27 31.61 20.05
C ASP A 405 44.56 31.95 18.72
N ALA A 406 43.26 32.27 18.78
CA ALA A 406 42.47 32.66 17.60
C ALA A 406 42.85 34.02 17.00
N MET A 407 43.56 34.87 17.75
CA MET A 407 44.12 36.14 17.25
C MET A 407 45.58 35.99 16.77
N ALA A 408 46.27 34.92 17.16
CA ALA A 408 47.68 34.67 16.85
C ALA A 408 47.91 33.80 15.61
N GLU A 409 46.88 33.14 15.07
CA GLU A 409 46.97 32.31 13.87
C GLU A 409 47.24 33.18 12.63
N LYS A 410 48.43 33.01 12.04
CA LYS A 410 49.01 33.82 10.97
C LYS A 410 48.32 33.57 9.62
N SER A 411 48.30 34.66 8.83
CA SER A 411 47.94 34.81 7.41
C SER A 411 48.25 33.61 6.52
#